data_AF-A0A8K9X4U1-F1
#
_entry.id   AF-A0A8K9X4U1-F1
#
_cell.length_a   1.000
_cell.length_b   1.000
_cell.length_c   1.000
_cell.angle_alpha   90.00
_cell.angle_beta   90.00
_cell.angle_gamma   90.00
#
_symmetry.space_group_name_H-M   'P 1'
#
loop_
_entity.id
_entity.type
_entity.pdbx_description
1 polymer ?
#
loop_
_entity_poly.entity_id
_entity_poly.type
_entity_poly.pdbx_seq_one_letter_code
_entity_poly.pdbx_strand_id
1 'polypeptide(L)'
;MKNKEHTRQVRDTVVKKFKAGFGYKKISQALNIPRSTVKAIILKWKEYQTTANLPRPGRPSKLSAHTRRRLIRDAAKRPMITLDELQRSTAEVGDSVHRTTISRILHKSGLYGRVARRKPFLKDIHKKCCLKFATSHLGDTPNMWKKVLWSDETKIELFGNNAKRYVWRKSNTAHHPEHTIPTVKHGCGSIMVWACFSSAGTGKMVKIDGKMDGAKYRTILEENLMESAKDLRLGRRFVFQQDNDPKHKAKSTMEWFKNKHIQVLEWPSQSPDLNPIENLWKELKTAVHKCSPSNLTELELFCKEEWENISVSRCAKLIETYPKRLTAVIAAKGGATMY
;
A
#
# COMPACT_ATOMS: atom_id res chain seq x y z
N MET A 1 -11.91 -43.61 30.11
CA MET A 1 -12.75 -43.03 29.02
C MET A 1 -13.33 -41.71 29.50
N LYS A 2 -13.17 -40.60 28.76
CA LYS A 2 -13.85 -39.34 29.08
C LYS A 2 -15.30 -39.44 28.63
N ASN A 3 -16.25 -39.38 29.57
CA ASN A 3 -17.67 -39.43 29.25
C ASN A 3 -18.08 -38.23 28.36
N LYS A 4 -18.89 -38.51 27.34
CA LYS A 4 -19.46 -37.52 26.43
C LYS A 4 -20.35 -36.56 27.22
N GLU A 5 -20.15 -35.26 27.05
CA GLU A 5 -20.98 -34.24 27.71
C GLU A 5 -22.41 -34.27 27.18
N HIS A 6 -23.41 -34.07 28.05
CA HIS A 6 -24.80 -33.97 27.64
C HIS A 6 -25.07 -32.68 26.86
N THR A 7 -25.97 -32.76 25.88
CA THR A 7 -26.42 -31.62 25.07
C THR A 7 -27.05 -30.55 25.96
N ARG A 8 -27.11 -29.31 25.47
CA ARG A 8 -27.72 -28.18 26.19
C ARG A 8 -29.19 -28.45 26.51
N GLN A 9 -29.94 -28.99 25.57
CA GLN A 9 -31.36 -29.34 25.71
C GLN A 9 -31.62 -30.31 26.88
N VAL A 10 -30.75 -31.32 27.03
CA VAL A 10 -30.84 -32.28 28.14
C VAL A 10 -30.62 -31.58 29.48
N ARG A 11 -29.65 -30.66 29.55
CA ARG A 11 -29.37 -29.86 30.76
C ARG A 11 -30.49 -28.87 31.08
N ASP A 12 -31.09 -28.26 30.06
CA ASP A 12 -32.26 -27.38 30.21
C ASP A 12 -33.45 -28.15 30.77
N THR A 13 -33.67 -29.37 30.29
CA THR A 13 -34.74 -30.26 30.76
C THR A 13 -34.54 -30.67 32.22
N VAL A 14 -33.29 -30.93 32.63
CA VAL A 14 -32.93 -31.17 34.05
C VAL A 14 -33.30 -29.97 34.91
N VAL A 15 -32.92 -28.75 34.52
CA VAL A 15 -33.24 -27.53 35.27
C VAL A 15 -34.74 -27.25 35.30
N LYS A 16 -35.45 -27.46 34.18
CA LYS A 16 -36.92 -27.30 34.11
C LYS A 16 -37.64 -28.24 35.08
N LYS A 17 -37.28 -29.53 35.09
CA LYS A 17 -37.85 -30.52 36.02
C LYS A 17 -37.48 -30.20 37.47
N PHE A 18 -36.27 -29.70 37.74
CA PHE A 18 -35.89 -29.26 39.08
C PHE A 18 -36.70 -28.06 39.58
N LYS A 19 -36.92 -27.04 38.72
CA LYS A 19 -37.79 -25.89 39.02
C LYS A 19 -39.24 -26.30 39.29
N ALA A 20 -39.72 -27.35 38.62
CA ALA A 20 -41.04 -27.94 38.85
C ALA A 20 -41.12 -28.84 40.12
N GLY A 21 -40.12 -28.80 41.01
CA GLY A 21 -40.14 -29.50 42.30
C GLY A 21 -39.74 -30.97 42.27
N PHE A 22 -39.28 -31.51 41.13
CA PHE A 22 -38.86 -32.91 41.07
C PHE A 22 -37.53 -33.14 41.79
N GLY A 23 -37.49 -34.14 42.68
CA GLY A 23 -36.25 -34.57 43.35
C GLY A 23 -35.24 -35.25 42.41
N TYR A 24 -33.95 -35.23 42.78
CA TYR A 24 -32.85 -35.70 41.92
C TYR A 24 -33.00 -37.15 41.43
N LYS A 25 -33.57 -38.06 42.24
CA LYS A 25 -33.81 -39.46 41.86
C LYS A 25 -34.84 -39.58 40.73
N LYS A 26 -35.95 -38.83 40.82
CA LYS A 26 -37.01 -38.80 39.79
C LYS A 26 -36.50 -38.22 38.47
N ILE A 27 -35.69 -37.16 38.53
CA ILE A 27 -35.09 -36.56 37.33
C ILE A 27 -34.08 -37.51 36.67
N SER A 28 -33.26 -38.18 37.47
CA SER A 28 -32.28 -39.17 37.02
C SER A 28 -32.94 -40.33 36.27
N GLN A 29 -34.00 -40.91 36.82
CA GLN A 29 -34.76 -41.99 36.19
C GLN A 29 -35.48 -41.52 34.92
N ALA A 30 -36.12 -40.34 34.95
CA ALA A 30 -36.90 -39.84 33.82
C ALA A 30 -36.07 -39.45 32.59
N LEU A 31 -34.79 -39.11 32.77
CA LEU A 31 -33.89 -38.71 31.67
C LEU A 31 -32.80 -39.74 31.38
N ASN A 32 -32.77 -40.86 32.10
CA ASN A 32 -31.72 -41.89 32.06
C ASN A 32 -30.30 -41.30 32.21
N ILE A 33 -30.12 -40.42 33.19
CA ILE A 33 -28.85 -39.74 33.49
C ILE A 33 -28.43 -40.07 34.91
N PRO A 34 -27.14 -40.35 35.19
CA PRO A 34 -26.66 -40.59 36.55
C PRO A 34 -27.05 -39.46 37.53
N ARG A 35 -27.49 -39.83 38.73
CA ARG A 35 -27.89 -38.86 39.78
C ARG A 35 -26.79 -37.86 40.13
N SER A 36 -25.51 -38.27 40.05
CA SER A 36 -24.34 -37.40 40.23
C SER A 36 -24.29 -36.29 39.18
N THR A 37 -24.57 -36.61 37.92
CA THR A 37 -24.63 -35.65 36.81
C THR A 37 -25.81 -34.69 36.95
N VAL A 38 -27.00 -35.18 37.36
CA VAL A 38 -28.16 -34.34 37.69
C VAL A 38 -27.81 -33.33 38.79
N LYS A 39 -27.19 -33.79 39.88
CA LYS A 39 -26.71 -32.93 40.97
C LYS A 39 -25.70 -31.90 40.46
N ALA A 40 -24.71 -32.29 39.66
CA ALA A 40 -23.70 -31.40 39.11
C ALA A 40 -24.30 -30.30 38.20
N ILE A 41 -25.27 -30.65 37.34
CA ILE A 41 -25.96 -29.69 36.48
C ILE A 41 -26.72 -28.65 37.33
N ILE A 42 -27.44 -29.11 38.36
CA ILE A 42 -28.25 -28.24 39.22
C ILE A 42 -27.37 -27.34 40.09
N LEU A 43 -26.27 -27.86 40.65
CA LEU A 43 -25.31 -27.06 41.41
C LEU A 43 -24.70 -25.95 40.54
N LYS A 44 -24.22 -26.30 39.33
CA LYS A 44 -23.70 -25.32 38.38
C LYS A 44 -24.74 -24.28 37.99
N TRP A 45 -25.99 -24.70 37.75
CA TRP A 45 -27.07 -23.78 37.44
C TRP A 45 -27.40 -22.85 38.61
N LYS A 46 -27.40 -23.33 39.86
CA LYS A 46 -27.60 -22.49 41.04
C LYS A 46 -26.51 -21.41 41.18
N GLU A 47 -25.26 -21.77 40.89
CA GLU A 47 -24.09 -20.88 41.04
C GLU A 47 -23.98 -19.86 39.89
N TYR A 48 -24.06 -20.31 38.63
CA TYR A 48 -23.79 -19.47 37.45
C TYR A 48 -25.05 -19.09 36.65
N GLN A 49 -26.24 -19.52 37.08
CA GLN A 49 -27.54 -19.31 36.42
C GLN A 49 -27.56 -19.75 34.94
N THR A 50 -26.67 -20.67 34.54
CA THR A 50 -26.53 -21.12 33.16
C THR A 50 -26.46 -22.64 33.04
N THR A 51 -27.11 -23.18 32.01
CA THR A 51 -27.02 -24.57 31.60
C THR A 51 -25.91 -24.80 30.58
N ALA A 52 -25.41 -23.74 29.93
CA ALA A 52 -24.34 -23.81 28.94
C ALA A 52 -23.02 -24.31 29.55
N ASN A 53 -22.11 -24.81 28.71
CA ASN A 53 -20.77 -25.15 29.16
C ASN A 53 -20.02 -23.85 29.47
N LEU A 54 -19.41 -23.79 30.65
CA LEU A 54 -18.48 -22.72 30.96
C LEU A 54 -17.21 -22.89 30.12
N PRO A 55 -16.56 -21.79 29.71
CA PRO A 55 -15.27 -21.87 29.05
C PRO A 55 -14.30 -22.60 29.98
N ARG A 56 -13.75 -23.71 29.50
CA ARG A 56 -12.75 -24.44 30.26
C ARG A 56 -11.47 -23.60 30.30
N PRO A 57 -10.75 -23.57 31.44
CA PRO A 57 -9.42 -22.99 31.48
C PRO A 57 -8.57 -23.64 30.39
N GLY A 58 -8.12 -22.83 29.43
CA GLY A 58 -7.20 -23.29 28.40
C GLY A 58 -5.85 -23.65 29.02
N ARG A 59 -4.96 -24.21 28.21
CA ARG A 59 -3.57 -24.39 28.62
C ARG A 59 -2.98 -23.04 29.07
N PRO A 60 -2.34 -22.95 30.25
CA PRO A 60 -1.66 -21.74 30.67
C PRO A 60 -0.67 -21.24 29.60
N SER A 61 -0.59 -19.92 29.44
CA SER A 61 0.39 -19.31 28.56
C SER A 61 1.80 -19.63 29.05
N LYS A 62 2.69 -20.06 28.14
CA LYS A 62 4.11 -20.22 28.45
C LYS A 62 4.81 -18.89 28.76
N LEU A 63 4.33 -17.80 28.18
CA LEU A 63 4.87 -16.46 28.41
C LEU A 63 4.19 -15.81 29.59
N SER A 64 4.99 -15.21 30.47
CA SER A 64 4.49 -14.35 31.53
C SER A 64 3.77 -13.11 30.96
N ALA A 65 2.86 -12.53 31.74
CA ALA A 65 2.18 -11.30 31.36
C ALA A 65 3.16 -10.13 31.18
N HIS A 66 4.26 -10.11 31.94
CA HIS A 66 5.31 -9.11 31.82
C HIS A 66 6.06 -9.24 30.48
N THR A 67 6.58 -10.43 30.19
CA THR A 67 7.32 -10.71 28.94
C THR A 67 6.45 -10.44 27.72
N ARG A 68 5.17 -10.82 27.77
CA ARG A 68 4.21 -10.51 26.69
C ARG A 68 4.08 -9.01 26.44
N ARG A 69 3.99 -8.18 27.48
CA ARG A 69 3.90 -6.72 27.33
C ARG A 69 5.19 -6.12 26.79
N ARG A 70 6.35 -6.60 27.25
CA ARG A 70 7.66 -6.18 26.73
C ARG A 70 7.78 -6.49 25.24
N LEU A 71 7.46 -7.72 24.83
CA LEU A 71 7.49 -8.16 23.44
C LEU A 71 6.65 -7.28 22.52
N ILE A 72 5.41 -6.93 22.92
CA ILE A 72 4.54 -6.05 22.13
C ILE A 72 5.13 -4.64 22.04
N ARG A 73 5.66 -4.10 23.15
CA ARG A 73 6.29 -2.79 23.19
C ARG A 73 7.53 -2.72 22.29
N ASP A 74 8.36 -3.75 22.31
CA ASP A 74 9.59 -3.81 21.54
C ASP A 74 9.29 -3.84 20.04
N ALA A 75 8.31 -4.64 19.62
CA ALA A 75 7.83 -4.66 18.24
C ALA A 75 7.23 -3.32 17.81
N ALA A 76 6.52 -2.61 18.71
CA ALA A 76 5.96 -1.29 18.41
C ALA A 76 7.02 -0.19 18.29
N LYS A 77 8.05 -0.21 19.16
CA LYS A 77 9.14 0.79 19.16
C LYS A 77 10.17 0.54 18.07
N ARG A 78 10.40 -0.73 17.70
CA ARG A 78 11.36 -1.15 16.68
C ARG A 78 10.64 -1.97 15.62
N PRO A 79 9.89 -1.35 14.68
CA PRO A 79 9.07 -2.07 13.71
C PRO A 79 9.83 -3.02 12.79
N MET A 80 11.16 -2.87 12.66
CA MET A 80 12.03 -3.72 11.87
C MET A 80 12.58 -4.94 12.64
N ILE A 81 12.25 -5.09 13.92
CA ILE A 81 12.72 -6.22 14.72
C ILE A 81 12.16 -7.54 14.16
N THR A 82 13.04 -8.52 14.01
CA THR A 82 12.69 -9.83 13.49
C THR A 82 12.06 -10.71 14.57
N LEU A 83 11.32 -11.74 14.14
CA LEU A 83 10.78 -12.74 15.08
C LEU A 83 11.90 -13.47 15.84
N ASP A 84 13.07 -13.65 15.22
CA ASP A 84 14.21 -14.34 15.82
C ASP A 84 14.89 -13.47 16.89
N GLU A 85 14.99 -12.16 16.67
CA GLU A 85 15.42 -11.20 17.70
C GLU A 85 14.44 -11.17 18.89
N LEU A 86 13.14 -11.14 18.61
CA LEU A 86 12.14 -11.21 19.68
C LEU A 86 12.23 -12.53 20.45
N GLN A 87 12.46 -13.65 19.77
CA GLN A 87 12.63 -14.96 20.39
C GLN A 87 13.84 -15.02 21.32
N ARG A 88 14.98 -14.45 20.89
CA ARG A 88 16.17 -14.32 21.75
C ARG A 88 15.85 -13.49 22.99
N SER A 89 15.19 -12.34 22.83
CA SER A 89 14.83 -11.48 23.97
C SER A 89 13.87 -12.10 24.97
N THR A 90 13.02 -13.06 24.56
CA THR A 90 12.15 -13.80 25.49
C THR A 90 12.91 -14.91 26.20
N ALA A 91 13.81 -15.59 25.47
CA ALA A 91 14.64 -16.65 26.04
C ALA A 91 15.61 -16.13 27.12
N GLU A 92 16.17 -14.93 26.93
CA GLU A 92 17.02 -14.24 27.93
C GLU A 92 16.34 -14.03 29.28
N VAL A 93 15.00 -13.99 29.31
CA VAL A 93 14.21 -13.77 30.53
C VAL A 93 13.49 -15.04 30.97
N GLY A 94 13.98 -16.20 30.52
CA GLY A 94 13.51 -17.52 30.92
C GLY A 94 12.28 -18.02 30.17
N ASP A 95 11.70 -17.21 29.27
CA ASP A 95 10.51 -17.57 28.51
C ASP A 95 10.89 -18.08 27.11
N SER A 96 11.26 -19.36 27.02
CA SER A 96 11.56 -20.01 25.73
C SER A 96 10.27 -20.40 24.99
N VAL A 97 10.01 -19.69 23.89
CA VAL A 97 8.88 -19.94 23.00
C VAL A 97 9.31 -20.01 21.54
N HIS A 98 8.54 -20.73 20.73
CA HIS A 98 8.73 -20.77 19.28
C HIS A 98 8.24 -19.48 18.60
N ARG A 99 8.87 -19.08 17.48
CA ARG A 99 8.53 -17.88 16.68
C ARG A 99 7.04 -17.76 16.30
N THR A 100 6.36 -18.89 16.09
CA THR A 100 4.91 -18.91 15.77
C THR A 100 4.06 -18.42 16.94
N THR A 101 4.48 -18.69 18.18
CA THR A 101 3.81 -18.18 19.39
C THR A 101 3.95 -16.66 19.48
N ILE A 102 5.15 -16.14 19.20
CA ILE A 102 5.43 -14.70 19.16
C ILE A 102 4.56 -14.02 18.09
N SER A 103 4.55 -14.55 16.86
CA SER A 103 3.71 -14.03 15.78
C SER A 103 2.21 -14.02 16.15
N ARG A 104 1.68 -15.08 16.76
CA ARG A 104 0.27 -15.11 17.21
C ARG A 104 -0.02 -14.04 18.26
N ILE A 105 0.91 -13.79 19.18
CA ILE A 105 0.76 -12.76 20.22
C ILE A 105 0.73 -11.37 19.59
N LEU A 106 1.63 -11.10 18.64
CA LEU A 106 1.65 -9.84 17.90
C LEU A 106 0.37 -9.65 17.08
N HIS A 107 -0.09 -10.68 16.39
CA HIS A 107 -1.35 -10.63 15.63
C HIS A 107 -2.55 -10.36 16.56
N LYS A 108 -2.58 -10.98 17.74
CA LYS A 108 -3.64 -10.74 18.75
C LYS A 108 -3.57 -9.32 19.31
N SER A 109 -2.42 -8.63 19.23
CA SER A 109 -2.29 -7.21 19.59
C SER A 109 -2.41 -6.26 18.39
N GLY A 110 -2.81 -6.75 17.21
CA GLY A 110 -2.98 -5.93 16.00
C GLY A 110 -1.69 -5.56 15.28
N LEU A 111 -0.55 -6.16 15.65
CA LEU A 111 0.73 -5.97 14.96
C LEU A 111 0.95 -7.10 13.95
N TYR A 112 1.22 -6.75 12.70
CA TYR A 112 1.36 -7.72 11.63
C TYR A 112 2.65 -7.51 10.84
N GLY A 113 3.34 -8.61 10.54
CA GLY A 113 4.47 -8.57 9.61
C GLY A 113 4.00 -8.18 8.22
N ARG A 114 4.60 -7.12 7.66
CA ARG A 114 4.36 -6.61 6.31
C ARG A 114 5.68 -6.19 5.68
N VAL A 115 5.74 -6.21 4.35
CA VAL A 115 6.90 -5.69 3.62
C VAL A 115 6.93 -4.18 3.76
N ALA A 116 8.07 -3.64 4.23
CA ALA A 116 8.28 -2.21 4.33
C ALA A 116 8.16 -1.53 2.96
N ARG A 117 7.48 -0.38 2.90
CA ARG A 117 7.36 0.40 1.66
C ARG A 117 8.69 1.09 1.37
N ARG A 118 9.15 1.01 0.12
CA ARG A 118 10.29 1.80 -0.36
C ARG A 118 9.78 3.22 -0.68
N LYS A 119 10.33 4.22 -0.01
CA LYS A 119 10.07 5.65 -0.23
C LYS A 119 11.41 6.39 -0.21
N PRO A 120 11.56 7.50 -0.95
CA PRO A 120 12.78 8.29 -0.91
C PRO A 120 13.04 8.82 0.50
N PHE A 121 14.31 8.94 0.85
CA PHE A 121 14.70 9.53 2.13
C PHE A 121 14.49 11.04 2.09
N LEU A 122 13.61 11.56 2.96
CA LEU A 122 13.32 12.99 3.07
C LEU A 122 14.07 13.62 4.23
N LYS A 123 14.93 14.59 3.93
CA LYS A 123 15.51 15.50 4.94
C LYS A 123 14.40 16.38 5.52
N ASP A 124 14.60 16.89 6.73
CA ASP A 124 13.58 17.73 7.39
C ASP A 124 13.31 19.03 6.64
N ILE A 125 14.30 19.56 5.91
CA ILE A 125 14.09 20.72 5.03
C ILE A 125 13.11 20.40 3.90
N HIS A 126 13.18 19.19 3.31
CA HIS A 126 12.22 18.77 2.28
C HIS A 126 10.81 18.69 2.86
N LYS A 127 10.65 18.06 4.05
CA LYS A 127 9.36 17.97 4.72
C LYS A 127 8.75 19.35 5.00
N LYS A 128 9.56 20.30 5.48
CA LYS A 128 9.12 21.69 5.70
C LYS A 128 8.64 22.34 4.40
N CYS A 129 9.38 22.18 3.30
CA CYS A 129 8.97 22.71 2.00
C CYS A 129 7.68 22.05 1.48
N CYS A 130 7.55 20.72 1.58
CA CYS A 130 6.33 20.00 1.19
C CYS A 130 5.12 20.46 2.01
N LEU A 131 5.30 20.61 3.32
CA LEU A 131 4.25 21.09 4.22
C LEU A 131 3.84 22.52 3.88
N LYS A 132 4.80 23.41 3.63
CA LYS A 132 4.54 24.80 3.19
C LYS A 132 3.74 24.80 1.89
N PHE A 133 4.20 24.06 0.88
CA PHE A 133 3.50 23.93 -0.41
C PHE A 133 2.05 23.46 -0.20
N ALA A 134 1.85 22.36 0.52
CA ALA A 134 0.53 21.80 0.73
C ALA A 134 -0.41 22.73 1.51
N THR A 135 0.12 23.46 2.50
CA THR A 135 -0.67 24.40 3.30
C THR A 135 -1.06 25.64 2.47
N SER A 136 -0.12 26.19 1.69
CA SER A 136 -0.38 27.36 0.83
C SER A 136 -1.41 27.10 -0.25
N HIS A 137 -1.45 25.87 -0.79
CA HIS A 137 -2.32 25.52 -1.91
C HIS A 137 -3.60 24.77 -1.49
N LEU A 138 -3.84 24.57 -0.19
CA LEU A 138 -5.04 23.86 0.28
C LEU A 138 -6.34 24.64 -0.01
N GLY A 139 -6.25 25.97 0.01
CA GLY A 139 -7.37 26.88 -0.29
C GLY A 139 -7.58 27.13 -1.78
N ASP A 140 -6.73 26.60 -2.66
CA ASP A 140 -6.84 26.85 -4.09
C ASP A 140 -8.10 26.21 -4.68
N THR A 141 -8.74 26.95 -5.58
CA THR A 141 -9.96 26.45 -6.23
C THR A 141 -9.68 25.21 -7.08
N PRO A 142 -10.59 24.22 -7.13
CA PRO A 142 -10.44 23.06 -8.01
C PRO A 142 -10.18 23.42 -9.48
N ASN A 143 -10.66 24.58 -9.94
CA ASN A 143 -10.44 25.07 -11.30
C ASN A 143 -9.00 25.55 -11.55
N MET A 144 -8.25 25.93 -10.52
CA MET A 144 -6.82 26.25 -10.65
C MET A 144 -6.05 25.01 -11.11
N TRP A 145 -6.26 23.87 -10.45
CA TRP A 145 -5.60 22.60 -10.76
C TRP A 145 -5.92 22.06 -12.16
N LYS A 146 -7.12 22.36 -12.68
CA LYS A 146 -7.51 22.02 -14.07
C LYS A 146 -6.68 22.75 -15.13
N LYS A 147 -6.11 23.91 -14.79
CA LYS A 147 -5.24 24.71 -15.67
C LYS A 147 -3.76 24.36 -15.53
N VAL A 148 -3.42 23.41 -14.66
CA VAL A 148 -2.04 22.94 -14.51
C VAL A 148 -1.76 21.87 -15.56
N LEU A 149 -0.69 22.08 -16.32
CA LEU A 149 -0.09 21.08 -17.19
C LEU A 149 1.04 20.41 -16.42
N TRP A 150 0.78 19.18 -15.99
CA TRP A 150 1.71 18.35 -15.22
C TRP A 150 2.66 17.66 -16.17
N SER A 151 3.95 17.61 -15.83
CA SER A 151 4.95 16.93 -16.66
C SER A 151 5.96 16.21 -15.80
N ASP A 152 6.61 15.22 -16.41
CA ASP A 152 7.70 14.47 -15.81
C ASP A 152 8.40 13.62 -16.88
N GLU A 153 9.54 13.06 -16.49
CA GLU A 153 10.24 12.04 -17.26
C GLU A 153 10.16 10.67 -16.57
N THR A 154 9.98 9.61 -17.36
CA THR A 154 10.11 8.25 -16.84
C THR A 154 10.96 7.37 -17.73
N LYS A 155 11.71 6.46 -17.08
CA LYS A 155 12.33 5.31 -17.73
C LYS A 155 11.33 4.15 -17.81
N ILE A 156 11.19 3.55 -18.98
CA ILE A 156 10.40 2.34 -19.21
C ILE A 156 11.34 1.26 -19.74
N GLU A 157 11.39 0.14 -19.04
CA GLU A 157 12.30 -0.97 -19.34
C GLU A 157 11.55 -2.05 -20.14
N LEU A 158 12.15 -2.52 -21.23
CA LEU A 158 11.57 -3.55 -22.10
C LEU A 158 11.22 -4.83 -21.33
N PHE A 159 12.10 -5.22 -20.41
CA PHE A 159 11.93 -6.39 -19.54
C PHE A 159 11.78 -5.98 -18.06
N GLY A 160 11.18 -4.80 -17.82
CA GLY A 160 11.17 -4.12 -16.52
C GLY A 160 10.28 -4.70 -15.44
N ASN A 161 9.46 -5.71 -15.75
CA ASN A 161 8.56 -6.24 -14.75
C ASN A 161 9.23 -7.34 -13.94
N ASN A 162 9.91 -6.93 -12.87
CA ASN A 162 10.18 -7.75 -11.68
C ASN A 162 8.88 -8.16 -10.95
N ALA A 163 7.75 -8.23 -11.64
CA ALA A 163 6.56 -8.86 -11.12
C ALA A 163 6.91 -10.33 -10.87
N LYS A 164 6.69 -10.77 -9.63
CA LYS A 164 6.74 -12.20 -9.29
C LYS A 164 5.77 -12.93 -10.21
N ARG A 165 6.25 -13.60 -11.26
CA ARG A 165 5.42 -14.54 -12.02
C ARG A 165 5.33 -15.82 -11.20
N TYR A 166 4.10 -16.23 -10.94
CA TYR A 166 3.85 -17.54 -10.35
C TYR A 166 4.03 -18.59 -11.44
N VAL A 167 4.89 -19.57 -11.19
CA VAL A 167 5.12 -20.71 -12.07
C VAL A 167 4.58 -21.95 -11.35
N TRP A 168 3.67 -22.67 -12.00
CA TRP A 168 3.21 -23.98 -11.55
C TRP A 168 4.24 -25.02 -12.03
N ARG A 169 4.88 -25.72 -11.10
CA ARG A 169 5.94 -26.69 -11.42
C ARG A 169 5.97 -27.84 -10.43
N LYS A 170 6.51 -28.99 -10.85
CA LYS A 170 6.76 -30.14 -9.97
C LYS A 170 7.93 -29.83 -9.01
N SER A 171 8.05 -30.63 -7.94
CA SER A 171 9.21 -30.50 -7.04
C SER A 171 10.52 -30.68 -7.81
N ASN A 172 11.57 -29.97 -7.41
CA ASN A 172 12.92 -30.01 -7.99
C ASN A 172 13.08 -29.54 -9.45
N THR A 173 12.04 -29.08 -10.15
CA THR A 173 12.19 -28.54 -11.52
C THR A 173 12.45 -27.03 -11.53
N ALA A 174 12.97 -26.48 -10.42
CA ALA A 174 13.02 -25.04 -10.18
C ALA A 174 13.95 -24.26 -11.13
N HIS A 175 14.95 -24.92 -11.67
CA HIS A 175 16.00 -24.33 -12.50
C HIS A 175 15.86 -24.65 -13.98
N HIS A 176 14.79 -25.35 -14.38
CA HIS A 176 14.53 -25.62 -15.78
C HIS A 176 14.22 -24.30 -16.53
N PRO A 177 14.69 -24.10 -17.77
CA PRO A 177 14.47 -22.88 -18.53
C PRO A 177 13.00 -22.45 -18.59
N GLU A 178 12.08 -23.40 -18.79
CA GLU A 178 10.63 -23.18 -18.82
C GLU A 178 10.02 -22.70 -17.49
N HIS A 179 10.74 -22.86 -16.38
CA HIS A 179 10.34 -22.44 -15.03
C HIS A 179 11.18 -21.29 -14.48
N THR A 180 12.04 -20.72 -15.30
CA THR A 180 12.89 -19.57 -14.96
C THR A 180 12.51 -18.38 -15.84
N ILE A 181 12.66 -17.19 -15.28
CA ILE A 181 12.61 -15.97 -16.09
C ILE A 181 14.07 -15.66 -16.46
N PRO A 182 14.44 -15.64 -17.76
CA PRO A 182 15.77 -15.25 -18.16
C PRO A 182 16.09 -13.85 -17.64
N THR A 183 17.21 -13.70 -16.95
CA THR A 183 17.73 -12.40 -16.50
C THR A 183 18.96 -12.07 -17.33
N VAL A 184 18.96 -10.94 -18.04
CA VAL A 184 20.18 -10.48 -18.72
C VAL A 184 21.04 -9.64 -17.77
N LYS A 185 22.36 -9.83 -17.83
CA LYS A 185 23.32 -9.18 -16.90
C LYS A 185 23.39 -7.66 -17.06
N HIS A 186 23.24 -7.15 -18.29
CA HIS A 186 23.20 -5.73 -18.63
C HIS A 186 22.42 -5.54 -19.94
N GLY A 187 21.61 -4.49 -20.06
CA GLY A 187 21.18 -4.02 -21.38
C GLY A 187 19.90 -4.62 -21.96
N CYS A 188 18.86 -4.88 -21.16
CA CYS A 188 17.53 -5.19 -21.70
C CYS A 188 16.90 -4.06 -22.53
N GLY A 189 17.58 -2.93 -22.72
CA GLY A 189 17.01 -1.78 -23.40
C GLY A 189 15.96 -1.08 -22.53
N SER A 190 15.99 0.24 -22.56
CA SER A 190 14.96 1.07 -21.96
C SER A 190 14.83 2.32 -22.78
N ILE A 191 13.61 2.83 -22.86
CA ILE A 191 13.39 4.18 -23.37
C ILE A 191 13.19 5.13 -22.19
N MET A 192 13.69 6.34 -22.35
CA MET A 192 13.35 7.46 -21.50
C MET A 192 12.32 8.29 -22.26
N VAL A 193 11.22 8.65 -21.61
CA VAL A 193 10.16 9.44 -22.22
C VAL A 193 9.85 10.65 -21.35
N TRP A 194 9.56 11.77 -22.00
CA TRP A 194 8.91 12.92 -21.39
C TRP A 194 7.45 12.92 -21.82
N ALA A 195 6.53 13.22 -20.91
CA ALA A 195 5.16 13.53 -21.29
C ALA A 195 4.56 14.58 -20.36
N CYS A 196 3.39 15.08 -20.77
CA CYS A 196 2.59 15.96 -19.95
C CYS A 196 1.10 15.61 -20.03
N PHE A 197 0.33 16.00 -19.02
CA PHE A 197 -1.12 15.83 -19.02
C PHE A 197 -1.80 16.93 -18.19
N SER A 198 -3.10 17.10 -18.39
CA SER A 198 -3.95 18.00 -17.59
C SER A 198 -5.27 17.29 -17.23
N SER A 199 -6.19 17.98 -16.55
CA SER A 199 -7.54 17.43 -16.36
C SER A 199 -8.29 17.15 -17.67
N ALA A 200 -7.89 17.79 -18.77
CA ALA A 200 -8.53 17.65 -20.07
C ALA A 200 -8.05 16.43 -20.88
N GLY A 201 -7.04 15.70 -20.40
CA GLY A 201 -6.48 14.55 -21.10
C GLY A 201 -4.95 14.51 -21.08
N THR A 202 -4.40 13.57 -21.82
CA THR A 202 -2.97 13.44 -22.08
C THR A 202 -2.51 14.46 -23.12
N GLY A 203 -1.35 15.06 -22.88
CA GLY A 203 -0.61 15.87 -23.86
C GLY A 203 0.37 14.99 -24.63
N LYS A 204 1.32 15.61 -25.33
CA LYS A 204 2.33 14.87 -26.11
C LYS A 204 3.21 14.01 -25.20
N MET A 205 3.64 12.87 -25.74
CA MET A 205 4.72 12.04 -25.18
C MET A 205 5.84 11.91 -26.22
N VAL A 206 7.06 12.13 -25.76
CA VAL A 206 8.26 12.16 -26.61
C VAL A 206 9.34 11.28 -26.02
N LYS A 207 9.97 10.45 -26.85
CA LYS A 207 11.15 9.70 -26.48
C LYS A 207 12.36 10.62 -26.42
N ILE A 208 13.16 10.45 -25.38
CA ILE A 208 14.40 11.18 -25.17
C ILE A 208 15.57 10.29 -25.60
N ASP A 209 16.29 10.74 -26.62
CA ASP A 209 17.47 10.03 -27.11
C ASP A 209 18.73 10.41 -26.31
N GLY A 210 19.34 9.39 -25.71
CA GLY A 210 20.55 9.52 -24.90
C GLY A 210 20.31 10.19 -23.55
N LYS A 211 21.37 10.77 -22.97
CA LYS A 211 21.27 11.52 -21.73
C LYS A 211 20.59 12.87 -22.01
N MET A 212 19.60 13.20 -21.18
CA MET A 212 18.92 14.49 -21.21
C MET A 212 19.79 15.56 -20.53
N ASP A 213 20.01 16.66 -21.24
CA ASP A 213 20.61 17.87 -20.69
C ASP A 213 19.60 19.04 -20.76
N GLY A 214 20.00 20.20 -20.26
CA GLY A 214 19.13 21.38 -20.24
C GLY A 214 18.79 21.92 -21.64
N ALA A 215 19.65 21.72 -22.65
CA ALA A 215 19.38 22.18 -24.01
C ALA A 215 18.33 21.30 -24.69
N LYS A 216 18.51 19.99 -24.64
CA LYS A 216 17.52 19.01 -25.09
C LYS A 216 16.18 19.19 -24.38
N TYR A 217 16.20 19.48 -23.07
CA TYR A 217 14.97 19.76 -22.33
C TYR A 217 14.22 20.96 -22.93
N ARG A 218 14.91 22.07 -23.17
CA ARG A 218 14.28 23.25 -23.79
C ARG A 218 13.76 22.96 -25.19
N THR A 219 14.48 22.17 -26.00
CA THR A 219 13.98 21.73 -27.32
C THR A 219 12.68 20.95 -27.20
N ILE A 220 12.61 19.97 -26.28
CA ILE A 220 11.38 19.21 -26.02
C ILE A 220 10.24 20.15 -25.61
N LEU A 221 10.49 21.10 -24.71
CA LEU A 221 9.48 22.06 -24.31
C LEU A 221 9.04 22.98 -25.46
N GLU A 222 9.97 23.48 -26.27
CA GLU A 222 9.69 24.34 -27.42
C GLU A 222 8.77 23.66 -28.42
N GLU A 223 9.04 22.39 -28.73
CA GLU A 223 8.28 21.61 -29.69
C GLU A 223 6.93 21.14 -29.13
N ASN A 224 6.87 20.73 -27.86
CA ASN A 224 5.74 19.93 -27.36
C ASN A 224 4.87 20.61 -26.32
N LEU A 225 5.41 21.58 -25.56
CA LEU A 225 4.69 22.16 -24.42
C LEU A 225 3.49 22.98 -24.88
N MET A 226 3.71 23.89 -25.82
CA MET A 226 2.67 24.80 -26.31
C MET A 226 1.65 24.08 -27.17
N GLU A 227 2.08 23.10 -27.96
CA GLU A 227 1.18 22.24 -28.73
C GLU A 227 0.27 21.43 -27.79
N SER A 228 0.83 20.80 -26.75
CA SER A 228 0.04 20.09 -25.74
C SER A 228 -0.98 21.00 -25.04
N ALA A 229 -0.57 22.20 -24.64
CA ALA A 229 -1.47 23.16 -23.99
C ALA A 229 -2.61 23.62 -24.91
N LYS A 230 -2.33 23.74 -26.22
CA LYS A 230 -3.32 24.09 -27.26
C LYS A 230 -4.29 22.94 -27.50
N ASP A 231 -3.79 21.72 -27.69
CA ASP A 231 -4.58 20.50 -27.90
C ASP A 231 -5.54 20.25 -26.73
N LEU A 232 -5.06 20.46 -25.50
CA LEU A 232 -5.83 20.35 -24.25
C LEU A 232 -6.71 21.56 -23.93
N ARG A 233 -6.69 22.60 -24.78
CA ARG A 233 -7.50 23.84 -24.63
C ARG A 233 -7.35 24.52 -23.27
N LEU A 234 -6.13 24.53 -22.70
CA LEU A 234 -5.88 25.11 -21.37
C LEU A 234 -5.96 26.66 -21.33
N GLY A 235 -5.98 27.28 -22.51
CA GLY A 235 -5.98 28.73 -22.67
C GLY A 235 -4.60 29.35 -22.46
N ARG A 236 -4.52 30.68 -22.57
CA ARG A 236 -3.24 31.42 -22.56
C ARG A 236 -2.59 31.55 -21.18
N ARG A 237 -3.31 31.26 -20.11
CA ARG A 237 -2.86 31.44 -18.71
C ARG A 237 -2.81 30.10 -17.96
N PHE A 238 -2.35 29.05 -18.63
CA PHE A 238 -2.08 27.78 -17.98
C PHE A 238 -0.83 27.88 -17.10
N VAL A 239 -0.72 26.98 -16.14
CA VAL A 239 0.46 26.87 -15.26
C VAL A 239 1.19 25.58 -15.62
N PHE A 240 2.49 25.65 -15.82
CA PHE A 240 3.32 24.49 -16.08
C PHE A 240 3.93 23.95 -14.79
N GLN A 241 3.84 22.64 -14.56
CA GLN A 241 4.54 21.98 -13.48
C GLN A 241 5.71 21.16 -14.02
N GLN A 242 6.87 21.36 -13.40
CA GLN A 242 8.10 20.57 -13.55
C GLN A 242 8.69 20.33 -12.15
N ASP A 243 9.58 19.34 -12.02
CA ASP A 243 10.30 19.12 -10.76
C ASP A 243 11.50 20.09 -10.60
N ASN A 244 12.28 19.89 -9.53
CA ASN A 244 13.45 20.71 -9.24
C ASN A 244 14.78 20.06 -9.69
N ASP A 245 14.77 19.21 -10.71
CA ASP A 245 16.03 18.73 -11.32
C ASP A 245 16.91 19.94 -11.70
N PRO A 246 18.24 19.89 -11.44
CA PRO A 246 19.15 20.95 -11.85
C PRO A 246 18.97 21.45 -13.29
N LYS A 247 18.60 20.57 -14.24
CA LYS A 247 18.37 20.94 -15.64
C LYS A 247 17.10 21.80 -15.84
N HIS A 248 16.09 21.59 -15.00
CA HIS A 248 14.83 22.33 -14.99
C HIS A 248 14.96 23.69 -14.31
N LYS A 249 15.84 23.78 -13.29
CA LYS A 249 16.12 25.01 -12.53
C LYS A 249 17.29 25.83 -13.07
N ALA A 250 17.94 25.37 -14.13
CA ALA A 250 19.03 26.11 -14.77
C ALA A 250 18.56 27.52 -15.20
N LYS A 251 19.45 28.52 -15.06
CA LYS A 251 19.15 29.92 -15.38
C LYS A 251 18.58 30.07 -16.80
N SER A 252 19.19 29.41 -17.78
CA SER A 252 18.76 29.43 -19.17
C SER A 252 17.36 28.83 -19.39
N THR A 253 16.98 27.79 -18.63
CA THR A 253 15.63 27.21 -18.67
C THR A 253 14.61 28.15 -18.04
N MET A 254 14.93 28.76 -16.90
CA MET A 254 14.03 29.72 -16.24
C MET A 254 13.85 31.02 -17.07
N GLU A 255 14.91 31.50 -17.73
CA GLU A 255 14.83 32.63 -18.68
C GLU A 255 13.96 32.28 -19.89
N TRP A 256 14.06 31.06 -20.42
CA TRP A 256 13.19 30.59 -21.51
C TRP A 256 11.71 30.65 -21.12
N PHE A 257 11.33 30.16 -19.94
CA PHE A 257 9.93 30.27 -19.46
C PHE A 257 9.48 31.73 -19.34
N LYS A 258 10.35 32.61 -18.83
CA LYS A 258 10.06 34.04 -18.70
C LYS A 258 9.81 34.68 -20.08
N ASN A 259 10.66 34.38 -21.07
CA ASN A 259 10.55 34.90 -22.42
C ASN A 259 9.30 34.39 -23.16
N LYS A 260 8.87 33.15 -22.85
CA LYS A 260 7.65 32.56 -23.40
C LYS A 260 6.38 32.93 -22.62
N HIS A 261 6.51 33.73 -21.56
CA HIS A 261 5.41 34.12 -20.65
C HIS A 261 4.67 32.92 -20.03
N ILE A 262 5.40 31.84 -19.72
CA ILE A 262 4.84 30.63 -19.12
C ILE A 262 5.01 30.70 -17.61
N GLN A 263 3.91 30.56 -16.88
CA GLN A 263 3.93 30.50 -15.42
C GLN A 263 4.35 29.09 -14.98
N VAL A 264 5.43 28.99 -14.20
CA VAL A 264 5.89 27.73 -13.62
C VAL A 264 5.38 27.61 -12.19
N LEU A 265 4.79 26.46 -11.84
CA LEU A 265 4.33 26.15 -10.49
C LEU A 265 5.53 26.02 -9.55
N GLU A 266 5.47 26.65 -8.37
CA GLU A 266 6.47 26.42 -7.32
C GLU A 266 6.36 24.96 -6.85
N TRP A 267 7.47 24.22 -6.88
CA TRP A 267 7.45 22.79 -6.56
C TRP A 267 8.37 22.45 -5.39
N PRO A 268 7.93 21.63 -4.42
CA PRO A 268 8.81 21.12 -3.38
C PRO A 268 9.69 19.97 -3.91
N SER A 269 10.98 19.99 -3.57
CA SER A 269 11.92 18.93 -3.96
C SER A 269 11.53 17.56 -3.39
N GLN A 270 11.90 16.48 -4.10
CA GLN A 270 11.66 15.08 -3.69
C GLN A 270 10.19 14.76 -3.35
N SER A 271 9.25 15.29 -4.13
CA SER A 271 7.82 15.13 -3.89
C SER A 271 7.08 14.40 -5.01
N PRO A 272 7.48 13.16 -5.38
CA PRO A 272 6.78 12.40 -6.42
C PRO A 272 5.32 12.13 -6.04
N ASP A 273 5.04 11.91 -4.74
CA ASP A 273 3.68 11.71 -4.22
C ASP A 273 2.73 12.87 -4.55
N LEU A 274 3.27 14.08 -4.74
CA LEU A 274 2.50 15.27 -5.13
C LEU A 274 2.31 15.38 -6.64
N ASN A 275 3.10 14.72 -7.49
CA ASN A 275 2.94 14.80 -8.94
C ASN A 275 1.94 13.72 -9.41
N PRO A 276 0.75 14.09 -9.93
CA PRO A 276 -0.26 13.10 -10.28
C PRO A 276 0.11 12.29 -11.54
N ILE A 277 1.10 12.72 -12.33
CA ILE A 277 1.57 11.97 -13.51
C ILE A 277 2.20 10.63 -13.14
N GLU A 278 2.71 10.48 -11.91
CA GLU A 278 3.27 9.22 -11.40
C GLU A 278 2.23 8.08 -11.40
N ASN A 279 0.94 8.43 -11.23
CA ASN A 279 -0.14 7.46 -11.36
C ASN A 279 -0.31 7.01 -12.81
N LEU A 280 -0.21 7.94 -13.76
CA LEU A 280 -0.27 7.62 -15.19
C LEU A 280 0.94 6.81 -15.62
N TRP A 281 2.14 7.08 -15.10
CA TRP A 281 3.32 6.25 -15.33
C TRP A 281 3.14 4.81 -14.86
N LYS A 282 2.53 4.61 -13.69
CA LYS A 282 2.23 3.26 -13.20
C LYS A 282 1.23 2.54 -14.10
N GLU A 283 0.19 3.24 -14.56
CA GLU A 283 -0.83 2.70 -15.47
C GLU A 283 -0.23 2.36 -16.83
N LEU A 284 0.51 3.28 -17.42
CA LEU A 284 1.23 3.12 -18.69
C LEU A 284 2.17 1.92 -18.64
N LYS A 285 3.06 1.85 -17.65
CA LYS A 285 4.00 0.72 -17.50
C LYS A 285 3.27 -0.62 -17.34
N THR A 286 2.12 -0.62 -16.68
CA THR A 286 1.30 -1.82 -16.53
C THR A 286 0.67 -2.23 -17.86
N ALA A 287 0.16 -1.28 -18.63
CA ALA A 287 -0.49 -1.52 -19.91
C ALA A 287 0.51 -1.97 -20.98
N VAL A 288 1.59 -1.22 -21.16
CA VAL A 288 2.70 -1.56 -22.08
C VAL A 288 3.28 -2.94 -21.79
N HIS A 289 3.41 -3.30 -20.51
CA HIS A 289 3.89 -4.64 -20.16
C HIS A 289 2.91 -5.76 -20.56
N LYS A 290 1.60 -5.52 -20.54
CA LYS A 290 0.61 -6.50 -21.02
C LYS A 290 0.77 -6.76 -22.53
N CYS A 291 1.10 -5.72 -23.29
CA CYS A 291 1.39 -5.83 -24.72
C CYS A 291 2.66 -6.64 -25.03
N SER A 292 3.51 -6.89 -24.03
CA SER A 292 4.71 -7.75 -24.13
C SER A 292 5.64 -7.38 -25.30
N PRO A 293 6.15 -6.12 -25.35
CA PRO A 293 7.06 -5.69 -26.42
C PRO A 293 8.32 -6.56 -26.49
N SER A 294 8.71 -6.92 -27.72
CA SER A 294 9.87 -7.78 -27.99
C SER A 294 11.16 -6.99 -28.21
N ASN A 295 11.05 -5.73 -28.62
CA ASN A 295 12.18 -4.85 -28.94
C ASN A 295 11.87 -3.39 -28.59
N LEU A 296 12.87 -2.50 -28.70
CA LEU A 296 12.74 -1.09 -28.33
C LEU A 296 11.79 -0.30 -29.22
N THR A 297 11.66 -0.67 -30.50
CA THR A 297 10.75 0.00 -31.44
C THR A 297 9.30 -0.30 -31.07
N GLU A 298 8.98 -1.58 -30.81
CA GLU A 298 7.67 -1.98 -30.28
C GLU A 298 7.38 -1.35 -28.92
N LEU A 299 8.39 -1.28 -28.04
CA LEU A 299 8.23 -0.62 -26.75
C LEU A 299 7.84 0.85 -26.90
N GLU A 300 8.50 1.58 -27.79
CA GLU A 300 8.18 2.98 -28.07
C GLU A 300 6.77 3.13 -28.66
N LEU A 301 6.40 2.29 -29.62
CA LEU A 301 5.08 2.28 -30.25
C LEU A 301 3.99 2.03 -29.21
N PHE A 302 4.10 0.96 -28.42
CA PHE A 302 3.11 0.63 -27.40
C PHE A 302 3.04 1.69 -26.30
N CYS A 303 4.16 2.36 -25.97
CA CYS A 303 4.08 3.49 -25.04
C CYS A 303 3.23 4.62 -25.62
N LYS A 304 3.36 4.94 -26.92
CA LYS A 304 2.56 5.99 -27.58
C LYS A 304 1.08 5.63 -27.63
N GLU A 305 0.77 4.42 -28.10
CA GLU A 305 -0.61 3.93 -28.17
C GLU A 305 -1.28 3.88 -26.79
N GLU A 306 -0.61 3.29 -25.79
CA GLU A 306 -1.17 3.18 -24.45
C GLU A 306 -1.28 4.54 -23.74
N TRP A 307 -0.43 5.51 -24.06
CA TRP A 307 -0.54 6.87 -23.55
C TRP A 307 -1.76 7.61 -24.12
N GLU A 308 -2.01 7.45 -25.43
CA GLU A 308 -3.20 7.99 -26.10
C GLU A 308 -4.49 7.30 -25.63
N ASN A 309 -4.42 6.03 -25.27
CA ASN A 309 -5.55 5.26 -24.71
C ASN A 309 -5.93 5.68 -23.27
N ILE A 310 -5.12 6.50 -22.58
CA ILE A 310 -5.49 7.02 -21.26
C ILE A 310 -6.68 7.96 -21.40
N SER A 311 -7.83 7.51 -20.92
CA SER A 311 -9.08 8.27 -21.02
C SER A 311 -9.01 9.65 -20.34
N VAL A 312 -9.66 10.64 -20.95
CA VAL A 312 -9.82 11.99 -20.39
C VAL A 312 -10.46 11.95 -18.99
N SER A 313 -11.43 11.06 -18.77
CA SER A 313 -12.09 10.91 -17.47
C SER A 313 -11.13 10.44 -16.37
N ARG A 314 -10.14 9.60 -16.70
CA ARG A 314 -9.08 9.19 -15.78
C ARG A 314 -8.23 10.38 -15.35
N CYS A 315 -7.80 11.21 -16.31
CA CYS A 315 -7.03 12.41 -16.07
C CYS A 315 -7.81 13.42 -15.21
N ALA A 316 -9.06 13.70 -15.57
CA ALA A 316 -9.94 14.58 -14.81
C ALA A 316 -10.08 14.15 -13.34
N LYS A 317 -10.30 12.85 -13.08
CA LYS A 317 -10.44 12.29 -11.72
C LYS A 317 -9.16 12.40 -10.89
N LEU A 318 -7.98 12.27 -11.51
CA LEU A 318 -6.70 12.49 -10.81
C LEU A 318 -6.57 13.92 -10.32
N ILE A 319 -6.99 14.90 -11.12
CA ILE A 319 -6.93 16.32 -10.77
C ILE A 319 -8.04 16.70 -9.78
N GLU A 320 -9.25 16.18 -9.94
CA GLU A 320 -10.35 16.42 -8.99
C GLU A 320 -10.00 15.93 -7.57
N THR A 321 -9.28 14.82 -7.47
CA THR A 321 -8.86 14.26 -6.18
C THR A 321 -7.53 14.83 -5.67
N TYR A 322 -6.92 15.77 -6.40
CA TYR A 322 -5.63 16.37 -6.04
C TYR A 322 -5.57 16.99 -4.64
N PRO A 323 -6.61 17.70 -4.15
CA PRO A 323 -6.60 18.26 -2.79
C PRO A 323 -6.39 17.20 -1.70
N LYS A 324 -6.81 15.95 -1.93
CA LYS A 324 -6.58 14.85 -0.98
C LYS A 324 -5.09 14.55 -0.78
N ARG A 325 -4.24 14.79 -1.80
CA ARG A 325 -2.77 14.68 -1.68
C ARG A 325 -2.22 15.74 -0.74
N LEU A 326 -2.71 16.98 -0.88
CA LEU A 326 -2.31 18.10 -0.02
C LEU A 326 -2.68 17.80 1.44
N THR A 327 -3.92 17.36 1.68
CA THR A 327 -4.37 16.94 3.02
C THR A 327 -3.52 15.81 3.59
N ALA A 328 -3.15 14.81 2.76
CA ALA A 328 -2.29 13.72 3.19
C ALA A 328 -0.88 14.18 3.56
N VAL A 329 -0.30 15.11 2.79
CA VAL A 329 1.02 15.72 3.11
C VAL A 329 0.95 16.51 4.42
N ILE A 330 -0.12 17.27 4.64
CA ILE A 330 -0.33 18.03 5.89
C ILE A 330 -0.44 17.06 7.07
N ALA A 331 -1.26 16.02 6.95
CA ALA A 331 -1.42 14.99 7.99
C ALA A 331 -0.09 14.26 8.29
N ALA A 332 0.74 14.04 7.26
CA ALA A 332 2.07 13.47 7.37
C ALA A 332 3.15 14.47 7.82
N LYS A 333 2.78 15.74 8.13
CA LYS A 333 3.71 16.82 8.48
C LYS A 333 4.84 17.00 7.44
N GLY A 334 4.49 16.91 6.16
CA GLY A 334 5.45 16.99 5.04
C GLY A 334 6.16 15.68 4.71
N GLY A 335 5.85 14.59 5.41
CA GLY A 335 6.41 13.26 5.14
C GLY A 335 5.82 12.57 3.90
N ALA A 336 6.31 11.36 3.61
CA ALA A 336 5.80 10.53 2.54
C ALA A 336 4.32 10.14 2.77
N THR A 337 3.56 10.04 1.69
CA THR A 337 2.14 9.74 1.72
C THR A 337 1.85 8.39 1.04
N MET A 338 0.57 8.02 0.98
CA MET A 338 0.11 6.82 0.28
C MET A 338 0.11 6.95 -1.25
N TYR A 339 0.25 8.18 -1.76
CA TYR A 339 0.21 8.48 -3.18
C TYR A 339 1.48 8.05 -3.90
#